data_AF-A0A495R919-F1
#
_entry.id   AF-A0A495R919-F1
#
_cell.length_a   1.000
_cell.length_b   1.000
_cell.length_c   1.000
_cell.angle_alpha   90.00
_cell.angle_beta   90.00
_cell.angle_gamma   90.00
#
_symmetry.space_group_name_H-M   'P 1'
#
loop_
_entity.id
_entity.type
_entity.pdbx_description
1 polymer ?
#
loop_
_entity_poly.entity_id
_entity_poly.type
_entity_poly.pdbx_seq_one_letter_code
_entity_poly.pdbx_strand_id
1 'polypeptide(L)'
;MADSDTATVAVRVDKSIKREWENRVSESQDYGSLSHLVRTAVQKEIRDEYSVADTTTTDSGESGSDPEMLDAVESLQGQIASVQAQIDEIQKDTQSEAAYELEQVLLELLPAVPEPESNELLTPHGPDLSSVAVTARDIADRIGANRDRVSGACDRLADETGYIRKAVNEDTGTAYYWREE
;
A
#
# COMPACT_ATOMS: atom_id res chain seq x y z
N MET A 1 13.63 8.62 25.08
CA MET A 1 14.85 8.77 24.25
C MET A 1 15.21 7.36 23.80
N ALA A 2 15.12 7.06 22.51
CA ALA A 2 15.44 5.74 21.99
C ALA A 2 16.93 5.72 21.63
N ASP A 3 17.70 4.87 22.30
CA ASP A 3 19.09 4.59 22.01
C ASP A 3 19.19 3.85 20.66
N SER A 4 19.72 4.53 19.65
CA SER A 4 20.13 3.89 18.39
C SER A 4 21.52 3.29 18.60
N ASP A 5 21.58 2.03 19.03
CA ASP A 5 22.82 1.27 19.17
C ASP A 5 23.51 1.16 17.79
N THR A 6 24.47 2.06 17.53
CA THR A 6 25.14 2.20 16.24
C THR A 6 26.64 2.10 16.43
N ALA A 7 27.21 0.96 16.03
CA ALA A 7 28.64 0.74 16.04
C ALA A 7 29.30 1.36 14.80
N THR A 8 30.37 2.14 14.99
CA THR A 8 31.16 2.72 13.89
C THR A 8 32.33 1.81 13.54
N VAL A 9 32.44 1.41 12.26
CA VAL A 9 33.53 0.58 11.74
C VAL A 9 34.35 1.39 10.74
N ALA A 10 35.67 1.46 10.94
CA ALA A 10 36.59 2.13 10.03
C ALA A 10 37.16 1.13 9.00
N VAL A 11 36.91 1.38 7.72
CA VAL A 11 37.41 0.55 6.60
C VAL A 11 38.42 1.35 5.79
N ARG A 12 39.56 0.74 5.43
CA ARG A 12 40.56 1.33 4.54
C ARG A 12 40.33 0.81 3.12
N VAL A 13 40.19 1.74 2.18
CA VAL A 13 40.02 1.45 0.75
C VAL A 13 40.92 2.34 -0.09
N ASP A 14 41.25 1.88 -1.29
CA ASP A 14 41.99 2.68 -2.25
C ASP A 14 41.22 3.93 -2.68
N LYS A 15 41.97 5.00 -2.99
CA LYS A 15 41.39 6.29 -3.38
C LYS A 15 40.57 6.20 -4.67
N SER A 16 40.89 5.26 -5.56
CA SER A 16 40.13 4.99 -6.78
C SER A 16 38.74 4.44 -6.45
N ILE A 17 38.69 3.43 -5.58
CA ILE A 17 37.46 2.77 -5.13
C ILE A 17 36.57 3.75 -4.36
N LYS A 18 37.16 4.56 -3.47
CA LYS A 18 36.41 5.62 -2.76
C LYS A 18 35.70 6.57 -3.72
N ARG A 19 36.39 6.99 -4.79
CA ARG A 19 35.84 7.90 -5.80
C ARG A 19 34.71 7.24 -6.60
N GLU A 20 34.85 5.96 -6.92
CA GLU A 20 33.79 5.20 -7.58
C GLU A 20 32.53 5.12 -6.72
N TRP A 21 32.67 4.89 -5.42
CA TRP A 21 31.54 4.87 -4.49
C TRP A 21 30.87 6.24 -4.33
N GLU A 22 31.67 7.31 -4.23
CA GLU A 22 31.17 8.69 -4.19
C GLU A 22 30.41 9.07 -5.47
N ASN A 23 30.92 8.64 -6.63
CA ASN A 23 30.23 8.83 -7.91
C ASN A 23 28.90 8.08 -7.94
N ARG A 24 28.89 6.80 -7.53
CA ARG A 24 27.65 5.99 -7.45
C ARG A 24 26.59 6.60 -6.54
N VAL A 25 26.99 7.15 -5.39
CA VAL A 25 26.08 7.86 -4.47
C VAL A 25 25.58 9.17 -5.07
N SER A 26 26.39 9.85 -5.89
CA SER A 26 26.02 11.12 -6.52
C SER A 26 25.12 10.93 -7.76
N GLU A 27 25.30 9.83 -8.49
CA GLU A 27 24.57 9.51 -9.72
C GLU A 27 23.23 8.82 -9.46
N SER A 28 23.11 8.04 -8.36
CA SER A 28 21.90 7.31 -8.00
C SER A 28 21.28 7.93 -6.75
N GLN A 29 20.00 8.32 -6.85
CA GLN A 29 19.20 8.78 -5.71
C GLN A 29 18.86 7.64 -4.73
N ASP A 30 19.21 6.40 -5.07
CA ASP A 30 18.88 5.21 -4.28
C ASP A 30 19.75 5.10 -3.01
N TYR A 31 20.88 5.82 -2.97
CA TYR A 31 21.82 5.79 -1.85
C TYR A 31 21.95 7.17 -1.20
N GLY A 32 21.29 7.37 -0.06
CA GLY A 32 21.42 8.62 0.70
C GLY A 32 22.79 8.91 1.33
N SER A 33 23.73 7.94 1.36
CA SER A 33 25.09 8.11 1.91
C SER A 33 26.00 6.94 1.54
N LEU A 34 27.32 7.15 1.58
CA LEU A 34 28.34 6.09 1.45
C LEU A 34 28.12 4.96 2.46
N SER A 35 27.73 5.30 3.69
CA SER A 35 27.42 4.31 4.74
C SER A 35 26.20 3.47 4.37
N HIS A 36 25.22 4.05 3.68
CA HIS A 36 24.04 3.34 3.19
C HIS A 36 24.44 2.37 2.07
N LEU A 37 25.27 2.82 1.12
CA LEU A 37 25.80 1.97 0.05
C LEU A 37 26.58 0.77 0.60
N VAL A 38 27.51 0.99 1.53
CA VAL A 38 28.32 -0.09 2.12
C VAL A 38 27.45 -1.06 2.91
N ARG A 39 26.51 -0.56 3.72
CA ARG A 39 25.58 -1.42 4.49
C ARG A 39 24.73 -2.28 3.55
N THR A 40 24.14 -1.71 2.51
CA THR A 40 23.29 -2.43 1.56
C THR A 40 24.09 -3.47 0.77
N ALA A 41 25.31 -3.14 0.33
CA ALA A 41 26.19 -4.07 -0.37
C ALA A 41 26.60 -5.25 0.51
N VAL A 42 27.02 -4.99 1.75
CA VAL A 42 27.40 -6.05 2.71
C VAL A 42 26.20 -6.91 3.09
N GLN A 43 25.02 -6.32 3.29
CA GLN A 43 23.81 -7.07 3.60
C GLN A 43 23.38 -7.97 2.43
N LYS A 44 23.55 -7.49 1.18
CA LYS A 44 23.31 -8.29 -0.01
C LYS A 44 24.30 -9.45 -0.11
N GLU A 45 25.59 -9.18 0.07
CA GLU A 45 26.64 -10.21 0.02
C GLU A 45 26.43 -11.30 1.07
N ILE A 46 26.18 -10.92 2.34
CA ILE A 46 25.90 -11.88 3.41
C ILE A 46 24.66 -12.72 3.07
N ARG A 47 23.61 -12.11 2.51
CA ARG A 47 22.39 -12.83 2.15
C ARG A 47 22.60 -13.80 0.98
N ASP A 48 23.45 -13.47 0.03
CA ASP A 48 23.85 -14.35 -1.07
C ASP A 48 24.78 -15.49 -0.59
N GLU A 49 25.70 -15.21 0.34
CA GLU A 49 26.64 -16.21 0.89
C GLU A 49 25.92 -17.29 1.74
N TYR A 50 24.83 -16.93 2.43
CA TYR A 50 23.98 -17.90 3.12
C TYR A 50 23.01 -18.67 2.20
N SER A 51 22.99 -18.39 0.90
CA SER A 51 22.17 -19.12 -0.09
C SER A 51 22.93 -20.24 -0.81
N VAL A 52 24.22 -20.44 -0.55
CA VAL A 52 25.05 -21.44 -1.23
C VAL A 52 25.72 -22.37 -0.22
N ALA A 53 24.90 -23.09 0.54
CA ALA A 53 25.36 -24.18 1.40
C ALA A 53 24.47 -25.41 1.25
N ASP A 54 24.39 -25.93 0.02
CA ASP A 54 24.18 -27.34 -0.38
C ASP A 54 24.10 -27.26 -1.92
N THR A 55 25.14 -27.52 -2.70
CA THR A 55 25.65 -28.86 -2.99
C THR A 55 27.09 -28.80 -3.51
N THR A 56 28.05 -29.39 -2.78
CA THR A 56 29.33 -29.77 -3.36
C THR A 56 29.26 -31.20 -3.91
N THR A 57 29.34 -31.38 -5.22
CA THR A 57 29.82 -32.61 -5.87
C THR A 57 30.51 -32.26 -7.19
N THR A 58 31.85 -32.24 -7.12
CA THR A 58 32.82 -32.87 -8.04
C THR A 58 32.70 -32.66 -9.56
N ASP A 59 33.72 -31.97 -10.08
CA ASP A 59 34.51 -32.29 -11.28
C ASP A 59 33.80 -32.42 -12.64
N SER A 60 33.93 -31.40 -13.48
CA SER A 60 34.55 -31.50 -14.81
C SER A 60 34.32 -30.19 -15.57
N GLY A 61 35.40 -29.63 -16.10
CA GLY A 61 35.31 -28.47 -16.97
C GLY A 61 34.67 -28.84 -18.30
N GLU A 62 33.54 -28.22 -18.61
CA GLU A 62 33.10 -28.04 -19.99
C GLU A 62 32.34 -26.71 -20.07
N SER A 63 32.84 -25.80 -20.89
CA SER A 63 32.11 -24.59 -21.29
C SER A 63 30.96 -25.00 -22.20
N GLY A 64 29.87 -25.47 -21.61
CA GLY A 64 28.56 -25.56 -22.24
C GLY A 64 27.58 -24.91 -21.28
N SER A 65 26.82 -23.93 -21.73
CA SER A 65 25.70 -23.41 -20.93
C SER A 65 24.76 -24.59 -20.62
N ASP A 66 24.78 -25.08 -19.38
CA ASP A 66 24.05 -26.27 -18.96
C ASP A 66 22.54 -26.10 -19.22
N PRO A 67 21.90 -26.95 -20.03
CA PRO A 67 20.45 -26.91 -20.25
C PRO A 67 19.66 -27.10 -18.95
N GLU A 68 20.25 -27.74 -17.94
CA GLU A 68 19.67 -27.87 -16.59
C GLU A 68 19.63 -26.55 -15.82
N MET A 69 20.58 -25.62 -16.03
CA MET A 69 20.48 -24.26 -15.46
C MET A 69 19.36 -23.46 -16.10
N LEU A 70 19.13 -23.63 -17.40
CA LEU A 70 18.00 -22.97 -18.08
C LEU A 70 16.66 -23.50 -17.58
N ASP A 71 16.54 -24.81 -17.37
CA ASP A 71 15.33 -25.44 -16.81
C ASP A 71 15.07 -25.00 -15.36
N ALA A 72 16.13 -24.87 -14.55
CA ALA A 72 16.03 -24.33 -13.19
C ALA A 72 15.59 -22.86 -13.18
N VAL A 73 16.09 -22.05 -14.11
CA VAL A 73 15.67 -20.64 -14.26
C VAL A 73 14.21 -20.54 -14.74
N GLU A 74 13.78 -21.39 -15.66
CA GLU A 74 12.40 -21.42 -16.14
C GLU A 74 11.42 -21.86 -15.04
N SER A 75 11.81 -22.85 -14.23
CA SER A 75 11.07 -23.27 -13.04
C SER A 75 10.98 -22.17 -11.98
N LEU A 76 12.08 -21.48 -11.69
CA LEU A 76 12.10 -20.34 -10.77
C LEU A 76 11.24 -19.18 -11.28
N GLN A 77 11.26 -18.87 -12.57
CA GLN A 77 10.38 -17.86 -13.16
C GLN A 77 8.90 -18.25 -13.02
N GLY A 78 8.56 -19.51 -13.24
CA GLY A 78 7.19 -20.02 -13.02
C GLY A 78 6.75 -19.91 -11.56
N GLN A 79 7.65 -20.23 -10.62
CA GLN A 79 7.37 -20.09 -9.18
C GLN A 79 7.21 -18.63 -8.76
N ILE A 80 8.07 -17.72 -9.26
CA ILE A 80 7.95 -16.28 -9.00
C ILE A 80 6.64 -15.73 -9.55
N ALA A 81 6.24 -16.13 -10.77
CA ALA A 81 4.96 -15.73 -11.35
C ALA A 81 3.76 -16.22 -10.53
N SER A 82 3.83 -17.46 -10.02
CA SER A 82 2.80 -18.02 -9.13
C SER A 82 2.73 -17.28 -7.79
N VAL A 83 3.88 -16.97 -7.18
CA VAL A 83 3.93 -16.19 -5.93
C VAL A 83 3.41 -14.77 -6.14
N GLN A 84 3.71 -14.13 -7.26
CA GLN A 84 3.16 -12.81 -7.61
C GLN A 84 1.64 -12.87 -7.73
N ALA A 85 1.10 -13.86 -8.45
CA ALA A 85 -0.35 -14.04 -8.57
C ALA A 85 -1.03 -14.26 -7.21
N GLN A 86 -0.40 -15.05 -6.31
CA GLN A 86 -0.91 -15.26 -4.96
C GLN A 86 -0.84 -13.98 -4.11
N ILE A 87 0.22 -13.18 -4.24
CA ILE A 87 0.33 -11.90 -3.54
C ILE A 87 -0.74 -10.92 -4.02
N ASP A 88 -0.97 -10.86 -5.33
CA ASP A 88 -2.01 -10.00 -5.91
C ASP A 88 -3.42 -10.42 -5.44
N GLU A 89 -3.68 -11.72 -5.36
CA GLU A 89 -4.93 -12.27 -4.82
C GLU A 89 -5.10 -11.94 -3.34
N ILE A 90 -4.07 -12.16 -2.51
CA ILE A 90 -4.09 -11.84 -1.08
C ILE A 90 -4.27 -10.33 -0.85
N GLN A 91 -3.59 -9.48 -1.63
CA GLN A 91 -3.75 -8.04 -1.53
C GLN A 91 -5.17 -7.61 -1.88
N LYS A 92 -5.76 -8.21 -2.92
CA LYS A 92 -7.14 -7.94 -3.32
C LYS A 92 -8.13 -8.38 -2.25
N ASP A 93 -7.93 -9.55 -1.64
CA ASP A 93 -8.77 -10.07 -0.57
C ASP A 93 -8.66 -9.19 0.69
N THR A 94 -7.44 -8.82 1.08
CA THR A 94 -7.20 -7.94 2.23
C THR A 94 -7.80 -6.54 2.03
N GLN A 95 -7.69 -5.98 0.82
CA GLN A 95 -8.32 -4.70 0.51
C GLN A 95 -9.84 -4.79 0.49
N SER A 96 -10.39 -5.93 0.06
CA SER A 96 -11.83 -6.17 0.06
C SER A 96 -12.36 -6.29 1.48
N GLU A 97 -11.69 -7.07 2.34
CA GLU A 97 -12.08 -7.23 3.75
C GLU A 97 -12.04 -5.88 4.51
N ALA A 98 -10.96 -5.12 4.35
CA ALA A 98 -10.86 -3.79 4.95
C ALA A 98 -11.91 -2.80 4.39
N ALA A 99 -12.34 -2.96 3.13
CA ALA A 99 -13.42 -2.18 2.56
C ALA A 99 -14.78 -2.55 3.19
N TYR A 100 -15.05 -3.84 3.37
CA TYR A 100 -16.27 -4.32 4.02
C TYR A 100 -16.35 -3.88 5.49
N GLU A 101 -15.25 -3.96 6.23
CA GLU A 101 -15.19 -3.45 7.62
C GLU A 101 -15.50 -1.96 7.67
N LEU A 102 -14.89 -1.16 6.78
CA LEU A 102 -15.17 0.26 6.70
C LEU A 102 -16.65 0.52 6.38
N GLU A 103 -17.22 -0.20 5.44
CA GLU A 103 -18.62 -0.05 5.04
C GLU A 103 -19.60 -0.33 6.19
N GLN A 104 -19.35 -1.35 7.01
CA GLN A 104 -20.14 -1.62 8.21
C GLN A 104 -20.05 -0.48 9.22
N VAL A 105 -18.84 0.03 9.49
CA VAL A 105 -18.63 1.17 10.39
C VAL A 105 -19.32 2.43 9.87
N LEU A 106 -19.32 2.66 8.56
CA LEU A 106 -20.01 3.79 7.95
C LEU A 106 -21.53 3.70 8.15
N LEU A 107 -22.13 2.53 7.98
CA LEU A 107 -23.56 2.33 8.22
C LEU A 107 -23.96 2.63 9.68
N GLU A 108 -23.09 2.37 10.65
CA GLU A 108 -23.33 2.70 12.06
C GLU A 108 -23.16 4.18 12.38
N LEU A 109 -22.25 4.87 11.67
CA LEU A 109 -21.92 6.26 11.94
C LEU A 109 -22.80 7.26 11.20
N LEU A 110 -23.41 6.86 10.09
CA LEU A 110 -24.28 7.72 9.31
C LEU A 110 -25.59 8.00 10.09
N PRO A 111 -26.05 9.26 10.10
CA PRO A 111 -27.31 9.62 10.73
C PRO A 111 -28.48 8.94 10.01
N ALA A 112 -29.44 8.42 10.76
CA ALA A 112 -30.68 7.88 10.23
C ALA A 112 -31.70 9.01 10.07
N VAL A 113 -32.28 9.12 8.88
CA VAL A 113 -33.30 10.12 8.54
C VAL A 113 -34.55 9.37 8.04
N PRO A 114 -35.74 9.66 8.59
CA PRO A 114 -36.99 9.04 8.14
C PRO A 114 -37.24 9.30 6.64
N GLU A 115 -37.77 8.32 5.90
CA GLU A 115 -38.13 8.44 4.47
C GLU A 115 -38.91 9.70 4.04
N PRO A 116 -39.91 10.23 4.80
CA PRO A 116 -40.57 11.46 4.39
C PRO A 116 -39.64 12.67 4.46
N GLU A 117 -38.73 12.71 5.43
CA GLU A 117 -37.78 13.81 5.62
C GLU A 117 -36.59 13.68 4.65
N SER A 118 -36.14 12.46 4.34
CA SER A 118 -35.02 12.21 3.42
C SER A 118 -35.30 12.74 2.00
N ASN A 119 -36.53 12.57 1.52
CA ASN A 119 -36.93 13.10 0.21
C ASN A 119 -37.04 14.63 0.20
N GLU A 120 -37.43 15.25 1.32
CA GLU A 120 -37.46 16.71 1.43
C GLU A 120 -36.05 17.31 1.35
N LEU A 121 -35.02 16.62 1.88
CA LEU A 121 -33.62 17.05 1.80
C LEU A 121 -33.05 17.09 0.38
N LEU A 122 -33.62 16.31 -0.54
CA LEU A 122 -33.23 16.30 -1.94
C LEU A 122 -33.88 17.44 -2.74
N THR A 123 -34.79 18.21 -2.12
CA THR A 123 -35.46 19.34 -2.77
C THR A 123 -34.73 20.65 -2.52
N PRO A 124 -34.79 21.61 -3.47
CA PRO A 124 -34.19 22.94 -3.29
C PRO A 124 -34.83 23.77 -2.15
N HIS A 125 -35.94 23.33 -1.57
CA HIS A 125 -36.60 23.96 -0.43
C HIS A 125 -36.47 23.12 0.86
N GLY A 126 -35.64 22.08 0.82
CA GLY A 126 -35.41 21.18 1.93
C GLY A 126 -34.67 21.87 3.10
N PRO A 127 -34.66 21.21 4.27
CA PRO A 127 -33.78 21.59 5.38
C PRO A 127 -32.31 21.69 4.94
N ASP A 128 -31.52 22.48 5.66
CA ASP A 128 -30.08 22.53 5.43
C ASP A 128 -29.45 21.15 5.69
N LEU A 129 -28.83 20.57 4.65
CA LEU A 129 -28.16 19.27 4.69
C LEU A 129 -27.14 19.16 5.82
N SER A 130 -26.49 20.27 6.18
CA SER A 130 -25.48 20.30 7.26
C SER A 130 -26.06 19.95 8.65
N SER A 131 -27.38 20.08 8.83
CA SER A 131 -28.04 19.83 10.11
C SER A 131 -28.48 18.38 10.33
N VAL A 132 -28.59 17.60 9.25
CA VAL A 132 -29.21 16.26 9.25
C VAL A 132 -28.35 15.19 8.57
N ALA A 133 -27.35 15.60 7.79
CA ALA A 133 -26.43 14.72 7.10
C ALA A 133 -24.99 15.06 7.47
N VAL A 134 -24.07 14.15 7.16
CA VAL A 134 -22.64 14.29 7.48
C VAL A 134 -21.80 14.19 6.22
N THR A 135 -20.64 14.85 6.20
CA THR A 135 -19.72 14.74 5.07
C THR A 135 -18.77 13.55 5.26
N ALA A 136 -18.28 12.98 4.16
CA ALA A 136 -17.24 11.95 4.20
C ALA A 136 -15.98 12.43 4.96
N ARG A 137 -15.71 13.73 4.92
CA ARG A 137 -14.63 14.37 5.68
C ARG A 137 -14.86 14.28 7.19
N ASP A 138 -16.06 14.61 7.66
CA ASP A 138 -16.37 14.58 9.09
C ASP A 138 -16.31 13.15 9.64
N ILE A 139 -16.79 12.17 8.85
CA ILE A 139 -16.71 10.76 9.21
C ILE A 139 -15.25 10.31 9.27
N ALA A 140 -14.46 10.62 8.24
CA ALA A 140 -13.04 10.27 8.18
C ALA A 140 -12.24 10.88 9.35
N ASP A 141 -12.49 12.15 9.67
CA ASP A 141 -11.85 12.85 10.79
C ASP A 141 -12.27 12.20 12.14
N ARG A 142 -13.49 11.66 12.26
CA ARG A 142 -13.99 10.97 13.46
C ARG A 142 -13.37 9.59 13.68
N ILE A 143 -13.14 8.83 12.61
CA ILE A 143 -12.60 7.45 12.70
C ILE A 143 -11.08 7.39 12.43
N GLY A 144 -10.45 8.51 12.11
CA GLY A 144 -9.03 8.56 11.76
C GLY A 144 -8.69 7.86 10.44
N ALA A 145 -9.66 7.78 9.51
CA ALA A 145 -9.47 7.13 8.21
C ALA A 145 -9.11 8.15 7.11
N ASN A 146 -8.67 7.62 5.96
CA ASN A 146 -8.44 8.43 4.78
C ASN A 146 -9.77 8.89 4.16
N ARG A 147 -9.86 10.20 3.87
CA ARG A 147 -11.07 10.85 3.33
C ARG A 147 -11.52 10.29 1.98
N ASP A 148 -10.58 10.00 1.08
CA ASP A 148 -10.89 9.47 -0.24
C ASP A 148 -11.45 8.04 -0.14
N ARG A 149 -10.90 7.23 0.78
CA ARG A 149 -11.42 5.89 1.07
C ARG A 149 -12.84 5.94 1.64
N VAL A 150 -13.09 6.86 2.58
CA VAL A 150 -14.43 7.04 3.17
C VAL A 150 -15.41 7.54 2.11
N SER A 151 -15.05 8.55 1.31
CA SER A 151 -15.89 9.05 0.22
C SER A 151 -16.24 7.95 -0.78
N GLY A 152 -15.24 7.17 -1.21
CA GLY A 152 -15.47 6.07 -2.15
C GLY A 152 -16.33 4.95 -1.57
N ALA A 153 -16.19 4.64 -0.29
CA ALA A 153 -17.04 3.66 0.38
C ALA A 153 -18.48 4.16 0.56
N CYS A 154 -18.67 5.42 0.95
CA CYS A 154 -20.00 6.04 1.01
C CYS A 154 -20.69 6.08 -0.37
N ASP A 155 -19.94 6.40 -1.43
CA ASP A 155 -20.45 6.39 -2.80
C ASP A 155 -20.88 5.00 -3.24
N ARG A 156 -20.03 3.98 -3.02
CA ARG A 156 -20.39 2.58 -3.29
C ARG A 156 -21.64 2.16 -2.53
N LEU A 157 -21.71 2.47 -1.23
CA LEU A 157 -22.87 2.11 -0.42
C LEU A 157 -24.15 2.78 -0.91
N ALA A 158 -24.08 4.04 -1.33
CA ALA A 158 -25.21 4.76 -1.90
C ALA A 158 -25.66 4.14 -3.23
N ASP A 159 -24.72 3.72 -4.09
CA ASP A 159 -25.01 3.15 -5.40
C ASP A 159 -25.48 1.68 -5.34
N GLU A 160 -24.88 0.86 -4.47
CA GLU A 160 -25.08 -0.59 -4.43
C GLU A 160 -26.23 -1.02 -3.51
N THR A 161 -26.39 -0.37 -2.37
CA THR A 161 -27.29 -0.87 -1.31
C THR A 161 -28.60 -0.11 -1.21
N GLY A 162 -28.64 1.15 -1.65
CA GLY A 162 -29.80 2.03 -1.54
C GLY A 162 -30.18 2.43 -0.11
N TYR A 163 -29.52 1.91 0.93
CA TYR A 163 -29.75 2.29 2.34
C TYR A 163 -29.13 3.64 2.68
N ILE A 164 -28.20 4.12 1.87
CA ILE A 164 -27.52 5.40 2.05
C ILE A 164 -27.89 6.31 0.89
N ARG A 165 -28.20 7.56 1.21
CA ARG A 165 -28.45 8.62 0.25
C ARG A 165 -27.29 9.58 0.23
N LYS A 166 -27.10 10.17 -0.94
CA LYS A 166 -26.12 11.21 -1.22
C LYS A 166 -26.81 12.43 -1.77
N ALA A 167 -26.53 13.60 -1.21
CA ALA A 167 -26.82 14.88 -1.84
C ALA A 167 -25.53 15.68 -1.99
N VAL A 168 -25.44 16.45 -3.06
CA VAL A 168 -24.34 17.38 -3.27
C VAL A 168 -24.90 18.77 -3.13
N ASN A 169 -24.33 19.56 -2.24
CA ASN A 169 -24.66 20.97 -2.13
C ASN A 169 -24.08 21.70 -3.37
N GLU A 170 -24.97 22.28 -4.19
CA GLU A 170 -24.59 22.88 -5.48
C GLU A 170 -23.66 24.09 -5.33
N ASP A 171 -23.78 24.85 -4.24
CA ASP A 171 -22.99 26.06 -3.99
C ASP A 171 -21.54 25.74 -3.59
N THR A 172 -21.33 24.66 -2.84
CA THR A 172 -20.03 24.29 -2.26
C THR A 172 -19.39 23.09 -2.94
N GLY A 173 -20.15 22.32 -3.73
CA GLY A 173 -19.73 21.03 -4.29
C GLY A 173 -19.51 19.94 -3.22
N THR A 174 -19.96 20.16 -1.98
CA THR A 174 -19.73 19.22 -0.87
C THR A 174 -20.78 18.12 -0.88
N ALA A 175 -20.34 16.86 -0.83
CA ALA A 175 -21.22 15.71 -0.72
C ALA A 175 -21.57 15.40 0.75
N TYR A 176 -22.87 15.23 0.99
CA TYR A 176 -23.48 14.86 2.26
C TYR A 176 -24.13 13.49 2.15
N TYR A 177 -23.98 12.71 3.21
CA TYR A 177 -24.45 11.32 3.28
C TYR A 177 -25.31 11.11 4.53
N TRP A 178 -26.38 10.31 4.38
CA TRP A 178 -27.25 9.89 5.47
C TRP A 178 -27.87 8.52 5.15
N ARG A 179 -28.41 7.85 6.17
CA ARG A 179 -29.08 6.56 6.05
C ARG A 179 -30.59 6.77 6.00
N GLU A 180 -31.29 6.05 5.13
CA GLU A 180 -32.75 5.93 5.16
C GLU A 180 -33.17 4.84 6.15
N GLU A 181 -34.16 5.14 6.99
CA GLU A 181 -34.76 4.19 7.94
C GLU A 181 -36.03 3.54 7.37
#